data_AF-A0A6I8MXY0-F1
#
_entry.id   AF-A0A6I8MXY0-F1
#
_cell.length_a   1.000
_cell.length_b   1.000
_cell.length_c   1.000
_cell.angle_alpha   90.00
_cell.angle_beta   90.00
_cell.angle_gamma   90.00
#
_symmetry.space_group_name_H-M   'P 1'
#
loop_
_entity.id
_entity.type
_entity.pdbx_description
1 polymer ?
#
loop_
_entity_poly.entity_id
_entity_poly.type
_entity_poly.pdbx_seq_one_letter_code
_entity_poly.pdbx_strand_id
1 'polypeptide(L)'
;MADDNGEPSDDLVPAILDTAHRYNIKVAFHIQPYKGRDDRTLHENIKYIMDTYGAHGAMYRYKSTTGRSLPLFYIYDSYLTPPEAWANLLTASGSHSLRHTPYDGVFIALLVEEGHKRDILTAGFDGMYTYFASNGFSFGSSHQNWKAVKGFCDAHNLLFIPSVGPGYVDTSIRPWNNHNTRNRVNGKYYETALQAALTVRPEIVSITSFNEWHEGTQIEKAVPKKTLTRLYLDYLPHQPNLYLQLTRRWAEHFSREKERWLM
;
A
#
# COMPACT_ATOMS: atom_id res chain seq x y z
N MET A 1 2.48 1.91 -18.69
CA MET A 1 1.18 1.70 -19.37
C MET A 1 0.07 2.00 -18.39
N ALA A 2 -1.02 2.64 -18.82
CA ALA A 2 -2.23 2.81 -18.02
C ALA A 2 -3.28 1.75 -18.39
N ASP A 3 -4.30 1.55 -17.55
CA ASP A 3 -5.50 0.80 -17.92
C ASP A 3 -6.44 1.67 -18.77
N ASP A 4 -7.64 1.17 -19.07
CA ASP A 4 -8.62 1.90 -19.88
C ASP A 4 -9.17 3.18 -19.20
N ASN A 5 -8.78 3.45 -17.94
CA ASN A 5 -9.31 4.54 -17.11
C ASN A 5 -8.24 5.57 -16.69
N GLY A 6 -6.98 5.40 -17.07
CA GLY A 6 -5.87 6.25 -16.64
C GLY A 6 -5.08 6.87 -17.80
N GLU A 7 -4.44 8.01 -17.53
CA GLU A 7 -3.46 8.63 -18.43
C GLU A 7 -2.03 8.20 -18.05
N PRO A 8 -1.07 8.15 -19.00
CA PRO A 8 0.34 7.91 -18.67
C PRO A 8 0.86 8.99 -17.70
N SER A 9 1.32 8.56 -16.53
CA SER A 9 1.83 9.45 -15.46
C SER A 9 3.31 9.30 -15.18
N ASP A 10 4.00 8.44 -15.94
CA ASP A 10 5.43 8.12 -15.74
C ASP A 10 6.34 9.35 -15.90
N ASP A 11 5.99 10.28 -16.79
CA ASP A 11 6.75 11.53 -17.01
C ASP A 11 6.78 12.44 -15.76
N LEU A 12 5.88 12.22 -14.79
CA LEU A 12 5.86 12.96 -13.51
C LEU A 12 6.82 12.36 -12.48
N VAL A 13 7.28 11.11 -12.65
CA VAL A 13 8.09 10.37 -11.69
C VAL A 13 9.40 11.10 -11.36
N PRO A 14 10.17 11.66 -12.32
CA PRO A 14 11.37 12.45 -12.00
C PRO A 14 11.09 13.62 -11.05
N ALA A 15 10.03 14.41 -11.31
CA ALA A 15 9.69 15.56 -10.46
C ALA A 15 9.24 15.14 -9.05
N ILE A 16 8.55 14.01 -8.93
CA ILE A 16 8.16 13.41 -7.64
C ILE A 16 9.41 12.97 -6.88
N LEU A 17 10.33 12.28 -7.54
CA LEU A 17 11.59 11.81 -6.97
C LEU A 17 12.46 12.97 -6.48
N ASP A 18 12.68 13.99 -7.30
CA ASP A 18 13.45 15.19 -6.94
C ASP A 18 12.85 15.90 -5.73
N THR A 19 11.53 16.06 -5.73
CA THR A 19 10.83 16.71 -4.61
C THR A 19 10.88 15.87 -3.35
N ALA A 20 10.66 14.56 -3.44
CA ALA A 20 10.82 13.65 -2.31
C ALA A 20 12.24 13.72 -1.74
N HIS A 21 13.27 13.74 -2.59
CA HIS A 21 14.65 13.84 -2.15
C HIS A 21 14.93 15.11 -1.37
N ARG A 22 14.44 16.27 -1.85
CA ARG A 22 14.59 17.57 -1.16
C ARG A 22 14.00 17.57 0.25
N TYR A 23 12.94 16.77 0.50
CA TYR A 23 12.29 16.65 1.80
C TYR A 23 12.68 15.38 2.57
N ASN A 24 13.72 14.66 2.13
CA ASN A 24 14.18 13.40 2.71
C ASN A 24 13.08 12.31 2.80
N ILE A 25 12.17 12.32 1.83
CA ILE A 25 11.15 11.30 1.62
C ILE A 25 11.69 10.29 0.62
N LYS A 26 11.29 9.02 0.79
CA LYS A 26 11.61 7.95 -0.15
C LYS A 26 10.37 7.56 -0.95
N VAL A 27 10.58 7.08 -2.17
CA VAL A 27 9.54 6.70 -3.14
C VAL A 27 9.65 5.22 -3.44
N ALA A 28 8.56 4.48 -3.22
CA ALA A 28 8.35 3.12 -3.68
C ALA A 28 7.25 3.14 -4.75
N PHE A 29 7.16 2.09 -5.57
CA PHE A 29 6.18 2.02 -6.65
C PHE A 29 5.02 1.10 -6.26
N HIS A 30 3.81 1.61 -6.46
CA HIS A 30 2.56 0.85 -6.33
C HIS A 30 2.04 0.55 -7.74
N ILE A 31 2.28 -0.67 -8.21
CA ILE A 31 2.02 -1.09 -9.58
C ILE A 31 0.55 -1.48 -9.69
N GLN A 32 -0.20 -0.63 -10.40
CA GLN A 32 -1.61 -0.83 -10.70
C GLN A 32 -1.83 -1.97 -11.71
N PRO A 33 -3.05 -2.51 -11.84
CA PRO A 33 -3.44 -3.27 -13.00
C PRO A 33 -3.33 -2.38 -14.26
N TYR A 34 -2.89 -2.99 -15.36
CA TYR A 34 -2.86 -2.38 -16.67
C TYR A 34 -3.14 -3.46 -17.72
N LYS A 35 -3.55 -3.04 -18.91
CA LYS A 35 -3.90 -3.97 -19.99
C LYS A 35 -2.69 -4.85 -20.35
N GLY A 36 -2.91 -6.17 -20.33
CA GLY A 36 -1.85 -7.14 -20.65
C GLY A 36 -0.84 -7.38 -19.52
N ARG A 37 -1.11 -6.93 -18.29
CA ARG A 37 -0.24 -7.22 -17.15
C ARG A 37 -0.16 -8.72 -16.88
N ASP A 38 1.07 -9.25 -16.94
CA ASP A 38 1.47 -10.62 -16.65
C ASP A 38 2.89 -10.64 -16.06
N ASP A 39 3.48 -11.84 -15.88
CA ASP A 39 4.82 -12.03 -15.36
C ASP A 39 5.91 -11.42 -16.27
N ARG A 40 5.75 -11.53 -17.60
CA ARG A 40 6.70 -11.01 -18.59
C ARG A 40 6.69 -9.49 -18.67
N THR A 41 5.51 -8.89 -18.82
CA THR A 41 5.35 -7.43 -18.86
C THR A 41 5.71 -6.80 -17.53
N LEU A 42 5.47 -7.47 -16.39
CA LEU A 42 5.97 -6.98 -15.11
C LEU A 42 7.50 -7.05 -15.04
N HIS A 43 8.14 -8.12 -15.54
CA HIS A 43 9.60 -8.20 -15.65
C HIS A 43 10.16 -6.96 -16.38
N GLU A 44 9.63 -6.67 -17.57
CA GLU A 44 10.05 -5.53 -18.38
C GLU A 44 9.86 -4.20 -17.66
N ASN A 45 8.71 -4.02 -16.98
CA ASN A 45 8.43 -2.81 -16.21
C ASN A 45 9.34 -2.64 -14.99
N ILE A 46 9.68 -3.72 -14.28
CA ILE A 46 10.64 -3.66 -13.16
C ILE A 46 12.01 -3.28 -13.67
N LYS A 47 12.47 -3.91 -14.77
CA LYS A 47 13.73 -3.55 -15.42
C LYS A 47 13.75 -2.08 -15.82
N TYR A 48 12.68 -1.58 -16.45
CA TYR A 48 12.54 -0.17 -16.80
C TYR A 48 12.64 0.75 -15.57
N ILE A 49 11.83 0.51 -14.53
CA ILE A 49 11.84 1.34 -13.31
C ILE A 49 13.23 1.35 -12.67
N MET A 50 13.89 0.20 -12.63
CA MET A 50 15.21 0.04 -12.04
C MET A 50 16.32 0.73 -12.84
N ASP A 51 16.31 0.56 -14.16
CA ASP A 51 17.29 1.19 -15.06
C ASP A 51 17.09 2.72 -15.10
N THR A 52 15.84 3.21 -15.08
CA THR A 52 15.50 4.64 -15.22
C THR A 52 15.60 5.39 -13.88
N TYR A 53 15.07 4.82 -12.79
CA TYR A 53 14.91 5.53 -11.51
C TYR A 53 15.72 4.92 -10.36
N GLY A 54 16.26 3.71 -10.53
CA GLY A 54 16.89 2.95 -9.45
C GLY A 54 18.05 3.68 -8.80
N ALA A 55 18.85 4.44 -9.56
CA ALA A 55 19.98 5.20 -9.04
C ALA A 55 19.59 6.47 -8.25
N HIS A 56 18.33 6.89 -8.30
CA HIS A 56 17.89 8.13 -7.67
C HIS A 56 17.94 8.05 -6.14
N GLY A 57 18.42 9.11 -5.48
CA GLY A 57 18.62 9.15 -4.01
C GLY A 57 17.32 9.05 -3.18
N ALA A 58 16.17 9.29 -3.79
CA ALA A 58 14.85 9.07 -3.19
C ALA A 58 14.27 7.66 -3.43
N MET A 59 14.88 6.81 -4.27
CA MET A 59 14.37 5.46 -4.49
C MET A 59 14.40 4.66 -3.17
N TYR A 60 13.22 4.25 -2.70
CA TYR A 60 13.08 3.50 -1.46
C TYR A 60 13.69 2.12 -1.61
N ARG A 61 14.45 1.70 -0.59
CA ARG A 61 14.96 0.34 -0.46
C ARG A 61 14.65 -0.16 0.93
N TYR A 62 13.93 -1.27 1.01
CA TYR A 62 13.72 -1.99 2.24
C TYR A 62 15.03 -2.67 2.66
N LYS A 63 15.41 -2.53 3.92
CA LYS A 63 16.60 -3.17 4.50
C LYS A 63 16.15 -4.35 5.35
N SER A 64 16.42 -5.56 4.89
CA SER A 64 16.09 -6.79 5.62
C SER A 64 16.96 -6.93 6.88
N THR A 65 16.55 -7.83 7.76
CA THR A 65 17.33 -8.25 8.94
C THR A 65 18.70 -8.84 8.58
N THR A 66 18.83 -9.43 7.39
CA THR A 66 20.11 -9.92 6.84
C THR A 66 21.00 -8.82 6.27
N GLY A 67 20.56 -7.57 6.32
CA GLY A 67 21.30 -6.40 5.81
C GLY A 67 21.13 -6.15 4.31
N ARG A 68 20.37 -7.00 3.60
CA ARG A 68 20.08 -6.83 2.18
C ARG A 68 19.21 -5.60 1.97
N SER A 69 19.59 -4.72 1.05
CA SER A 69 18.83 -3.51 0.73
C SER A 69 18.27 -3.62 -0.69
N LEU A 70 16.95 -3.75 -0.81
CA LEU A 70 16.26 -3.99 -2.08
C LEU A 70 15.11 -3.00 -2.29
N PRO A 71 14.87 -2.54 -3.53
CA PRO A 71 13.66 -1.80 -3.89
C PRO A 71 12.39 -2.55 -3.51
N LEU A 72 11.37 -1.84 -3.03
CA LEU A 72 10.08 -2.42 -2.65
C LEU A 72 8.99 -2.01 -3.65
N PHE A 73 8.21 -2.98 -4.09
CA PHE A 73 7.11 -2.82 -5.03
C PHE A 73 5.81 -3.41 -4.44
N TYR A 74 4.74 -2.61 -4.45
CA TYR A 74 3.40 -3.11 -4.15
C TYR A 74 2.71 -3.50 -5.45
N ILE A 75 2.08 -4.67 -5.52
CA ILE A 75 1.34 -5.12 -6.70
C ILE A 75 -0.16 -5.11 -6.36
N TYR A 76 -0.89 -4.12 -6.88
CA TYR A 76 -2.35 -4.03 -6.70
C TYR A 76 -3.07 -5.10 -7.51
N ASP A 77 -4.14 -5.68 -6.98
CA ASP A 77 -4.90 -6.78 -7.59
C ASP A 77 -4.01 -7.91 -8.13
N SER A 78 -2.97 -8.27 -7.37
CA SER A 78 -2.00 -9.31 -7.75
C SER A 78 -2.65 -10.67 -8.00
N TYR A 79 -3.83 -10.92 -7.40
CA TYR A 79 -4.61 -12.15 -7.57
C TYR A 79 -5.24 -12.31 -8.96
N LEU A 80 -5.23 -11.27 -9.81
CA LEU A 80 -5.68 -11.38 -11.21
C LEU A 80 -4.72 -12.17 -12.10
N THR A 81 -3.47 -12.33 -11.67
CA THR A 81 -2.46 -13.13 -12.34
C THR A 81 -2.24 -14.42 -11.54
N PRO A 82 -2.25 -15.61 -12.17
CA PRO A 82 -2.18 -16.87 -11.45
C PRO A 82 -0.83 -17.06 -10.75
N PRO A 83 -0.79 -17.78 -9.60
CA PRO A 83 0.44 -17.98 -8.83
C PRO A 83 1.59 -18.61 -9.61
N GLU A 84 1.31 -19.48 -10.56
CA GLU A 84 2.31 -20.16 -11.39
C GLU A 84 3.05 -19.18 -12.31
N ALA A 85 2.33 -18.17 -12.84
CA ALA A 85 2.93 -17.10 -13.62
C ALA A 85 3.84 -16.25 -12.71
N TRP A 86 3.35 -15.85 -11.53
CA TRP A 86 4.21 -15.14 -10.57
C TRP A 86 5.44 -15.94 -10.17
N ALA A 87 5.31 -17.25 -9.99
CA ALA A 87 6.41 -18.11 -9.62
C ALA A 87 7.52 -18.14 -10.69
N ASN A 88 7.19 -17.99 -11.98
CA ASN A 88 8.19 -17.85 -13.04
C ASN A 88 9.09 -16.61 -12.86
N LEU A 89 8.56 -15.56 -12.22
CA LEU A 89 9.22 -14.27 -12.04
C LEU A 89 9.87 -14.12 -10.64
N LEU A 90 9.19 -14.60 -9.60
CA LEU A 90 9.51 -14.27 -8.20
C LEU A 90 10.11 -15.45 -7.43
N THR A 91 10.23 -16.64 -7.99
CA THR A 91 10.98 -17.74 -7.37
C THR A 91 12.36 -17.86 -7.99
N ALA A 92 13.37 -18.29 -7.22
CA ALA A 92 14.74 -18.47 -7.73
C ALA A 92 14.84 -19.51 -8.88
N SER A 93 13.92 -20.48 -8.92
CA SER A 93 13.80 -21.49 -9.98
C SER A 93 12.91 -21.06 -11.16
N GLY A 94 12.35 -19.85 -11.12
CA GLY A 94 11.45 -19.35 -12.15
C GLY A 94 12.14 -19.20 -13.50
N SER A 95 11.38 -19.44 -14.60
CA SER A 95 11.92 -19.47 -15.97
C SER A 95 12.55 -18.15 -16.44
N HIS A 96 12.17 -17.02 -15.83
CA HIS A 96 12.71 -15.69 -16.12
C HIS A 96 12.77 -14.85 -14.84
N SER A 97 13.29 -15.48 -13.78
CA SER A 97 13.32 -14.93 -12.43
C SER A 97 14.06 -13.60 -12.33
N LEU A 98 13.53 -12.69 -11.51
CA LEU A 98 14.24 -11.48 -11.06
C LEU A 98 15.19 -11.77 -9.88
N ARG A 99 15.03 -12.92 -9.21
CA ARG A 99 15.80 -13.25 -8.00
C ARG A 99 17.28 -13.42 -8.34
N HIS A 100 18.13 -12.87 -7.47
CA HIS A 100 19.59 -12.88 -7.65
C HIS A 100 20.10 -12.17 -8.92
N THR A 101 19.28 -11.30 -9.51
CA THR A 101 19.68 -10.42 -10.61
C THR A 101 19.82 -8.97 -10.11
N PRO A 102 20.36 -8.03 -10.91
CA PRO A 102 20.32 -6.61 -10.61
C PRO A 102 18.90 -6.02 -10.46
N TYR A 103 17.89 -6.76 -10.90
CA TYR A 103 16.46 -6.37 -10.88
C TYR A 103 15.67 -7.03 -9.73
N ASP A 104 16.36 -7.68 -8.78
CA ASP A 104 15.72 -8.23 -7.60
C ASP A 104 15.12 -7.12 -6.72
N GLY A 105 14.06 -7.46 -5.99
CA GLY A 105 13.23 -6.53 -5.23
C GLY A 105 12.47 -7.22 -4.12
N VAL A 106 11.73 -6.43 -3.34
CA VAL A 106 10.76 -6.91 -2.35
C VAL A 106 9.37 -6.68 -2.94
N PHE A 107 8.67 -7.76 -3.26
CA PHE A 107 7.38 -7.72 -3.92
C PHE A 107 6.26 -8.03 -2.92
N ILE A 108 5.33 -7.10 -2.77
CA ILE A 108 4.23 -7.17 -1.79
C ILE A 108 2.89 -7.34 -2.53
N ALA A 109 2.22 -8.47 -2.31
CA ALA A 109 0.95 -8.82 -2.95
C ALA A 109 -0.27 -8.31 -2.18
N LEU A 110 -1.37 -8.03 -2.89
CA LEU A 110 -2.63 -7.65 -2.27
C LEU A 110 -3.38 -8.87 -1.72
N LEU A 111 -3.63 -8.88 -0.41
CA LEU A 111 -4.48 -9.85 0.26
C LEU A 111 -5.93 -9.34 0.27
N VAL A 112 -6.83 -10.07 -0.41
CA VAL A 112 -8.27 -9.76 -0.43
C VAL A 112 -9.06 -10.86 0.27
N GLU A 113 -8.94 -12.10 -0.19
CA GLU A 113 -9.61 -13.26 0.38
C GLU A 113 -8.65 -14.11 1.21
N GLU A 114 -9.19 -14.97 2.08
CA GLU A 114 -8.36 -15.82 2.93
C GLU A 114 -7.49 -16.80 2.12
N GLY A 115 -8.04 -17.35 1.03
CA GLY A 115 -7.35 -18.29 0.14
C GLY A 115 -6.07 -17.74 -0.46
N HIS A 116 -6.04 -16.43 -0.73
CA HIS A 116 -4.88 -15.76 -1.35
C HIS A 116 -3.60 -15.89 -0.52
N LYS A 117 -3.66 -16.14 0.80
CA LYS A 117 -2.46 -16.32 1.63
C LYS A 117 -1.54 -17.42 1.07
N ARG A 118 -2.12 -18.56 0.65
CA ARG A 118 -1.35 -19.69 0.10
C ARG A 118 -0.86 -19.38 -1.30
N ASP A 119 -1.70 -18.76 -2.11
CA ASP A 119 -1.37 -18.36 -3.48
C ASP A 119 -0.20 -17.37 -3.50
N ILE A 120 -0.20 -16.38 -2.61
CA ILE A 120 0.87 -15.40 -2.43
C ILE A 120 2.19 -16.08 -2.05
N LEU A 121 2.15 -17.07 -1.15
CA LEU A 121 3.32 -17.84 -0.76
C LEU A 121 3.88 -18.65 -1.94
N THR A 122 3.03 -19.41 -2.64
CA THR A 122 3.41 -20.23 -3.79
C THR A 122 3.94 -19.39 -4.96
N ALA A 123 3.37 -18.20 -5.15
CA ALA A 123 3.79 -17.22 -6.15
C ALA A 123 5.19 -16.65 -5.91
N GLY A 124 5.76 -16.80 -4.71
CA GLY A 124 7.11 -16.30 -4.39
C GLY A 124 7.18 -14.82 -3.99
N PHE A 125 6.05 -14.22 -3.60
CA PHE A 125 6.06 -12.85 -3.04
C PHE A 125 6.79 -12.79 -1.70
N ASP A 126 7.35 -11.62 -1.39
CA ASP A 126 8.07 -11.36 -0.14
C ASP A 126 7.13 -10.92 1.00
N GLY A 127 5.87 -10.64 0.70
CA GLY A 127 4.90 -10.22 1.69
C GLY A 127 3.53 -9.89 1.12
N MET A 128 2.65 -9.42 2.00
CA MET A 128 1.30 -9.01 1.66
C MET A 128 0.85 -7.72 2.37
N TYR A 129 0.01 -6.94 1.69
CA TYR A 129 -0.66 -5.74 2.19
C TYR A 129 -2.17 -5.81 1.91
N THR A 130 -2.96 -4.91 2.51
CA THR A 130 -4.43 -5.06 2.56
C THR A 130 -5.22 -3.96 1.84
N TYR A 131 -4.55 -2.86 1.46
CA TYR A 131 -5.03 -1.66 0.77
C TYR A 131 -6.29 -0.97 1.34
N PHE A 132 -7.45 -1.62 1.30
CA PHE A 132 -8.74 -0.97 1.50
C PHE A 132 -8.88 -0.32 2.88
N ALA A 133 -9.24 0.97 2.89
CA ALA A 133 -9.49 1.74 4.10
C ALA A 133 -10.76 1.29 4.84
N SER A 134 -11.69 0.64 4.14
CA SER A 134 -12.93 0.14 4.72
C SER A 134 -12.73 -1.18 5.45
N ASN A 135 -12.66 -1.10 6.78
CA ASN A 135 -12.76 -2.27 7.65
C ASN A 135 -14.02 -3.09 7.33
N GLY A 136 -13.83 -4.38 7.04
CA GLY A 136 -14.90 -5.31 6.67
C GLY A 136 -15.17 -5.45 5.17
N PHE A 137 -14.48 -4.69 4.31
CA PHE A 137 -14.68 -4.79 2.85
C PHE A 137 -14.18 -6.12 2.27
N SER A 138 -13.01 -6.58 2.73
CA SER A 138 -12.43 -7.86 2.34
C SER A 138 -11.94 -8.62 3.58
N PHE A 139 -11.55 -9.88 3.40
CA PHE A 139 -10.89 -10.64 4.48
C PHE A 139 -9.61 -9.91 4.93
N GLY A 140 -8.82 -9.42 3.98
CA GLY A 140 -7.58 -8.68 4.24
C GLY A 140 -7.79 -7.36 4.96
N SER A 141 -8.82 -6.57 4.61
CA SER A 141 -9.08 -5.28 5.25
C SER A 141 -9.83 -5.36 6.59
N SER A 142 -10.25 -6.56 7.00
CA SER A 142 -10.94 -6.78 8.26
C SER A 142 -9.96 -6.89 9.43
N HIS A 143 -9.96 -5.90 10.33
CA HIS A 143 -8.97 -5.81 11.43
C HIS A 143 -8.91 -7.06 12.31
N GLN A 144 -10.05 -7.74 12.49
CA GLN A 144 -10.15 -8.97 13.28
C GLN A 144 -9.28 -10.12 12.75
N ASN A 145 -8.95 -10.10 11.45
CA ASN A 145 -8.17 -11.15 10.79
C ASN A 145 -6.66 -10.88 10.87
N TRP A 146 -6.23 -9.65 11.15
CA TRP A 146 -4.82 -9.26 11.06
C TRP A 146 -3.89 -10.06 11.96
N LYS A 147 -4.35 -10.51 13.14
CA LYS A 147 -3.55 -11.38 14.00
C LYS A 147 -3.26 -12.73 13.34
N ALA A 148 -4.27 -13.33 12.69
CA ALA A 148 -4.11 -14.60 11.97
C ALA A 148 -3.25 -14.43 10.71
N VAL A 149 -3.42 -13.32 9.97
CA VAL A 149 -2.59 -13.00 8.80
C VAL A 149 -1.12 -12.79 9.19
N LYS A 150 -0.86 -12.01 10.26
CA LYS A 150 0.49 -11.83 10.79
C LYS A 150 1.12 -13.15 11.22
N GLY A 151 0.38 -14.00 11.93
CA GLY A 151 0.86 -15.33 12.33
C GLY A 151 1.23 -16.21 11.15
N PHE A 152 0.43 -16.19 10.07
CA PHE A 152 0.78 -16.85 8.82
C PHE A 152 2.07 -16.27 8.20
N CYS A 153 2.19 -14.95 8.13
CA CYS A 153 3.37 -14.30 7.57
C CYS A 153 4.64 -14.64 8.36
N ASP A 154 4.57 -14.63 9.70
CA ASP A 154 5.68 -14.98 10.57
C ASP A 154 6.12 -16.44 10.40
N ALA A 155 5.16 -17.37 10.27
CA ALA A 155 5.45 -18.78 10.05
C ALA A 155 6.11 -19.08 8.69
N HIS A 156 5.99 -18.16 7.73
CA HIS A 156 6.47 -18.32 6.36
C HIS A 156 7.51 -17.28 5.92
N ASN A 157 8.06 -16.50 6.87
CA ASN A 157 9.04 -15.44 6.60
C ASN A 157 8.56 -14.38 5.58
N LEU A 158 7.27 -14.05 5.61
CA LEU A 158 6.67 -13.02 4.77
C LEU A 158 6.53 -11.71 5.56
N LEU A 159 6.61 -10.59 4.86
CA LEU A 159 6.21 -9.30 5.42
C LEU A 159 4.68 -9.19 5.47
N PHE A 160 4.17 -8.72 6.61
CA PHE A 160 2.79 -8.25 6.70
C PHE A 160 2.76 -6.73 6.84
N ILE A 161 2.12 -6.06 5.87
CA ILE A 161 2.00 -4.60 5.80
C ILE A 161 0.51 -4.23 5.87
N PRO A 162 -0.11 -4.15 7.07
CA PRO A 162 -1.51 -3.73 7.17
C PRO A 162 -1.69 -2.32 6.62
N SER A 163 -2.78 -2.10 5.91
CA SER A 163 -3.19 -0.80 5.37
C SER A 163 -4.28 -0.20 6.24
N VAL A 164 -4.07 1.05 6.66
CA VAL A 164 -5.00 1.80 7.50
C VAL A 164 -5.49 3.05 6.76
N GLY A 165 -6.74 3.44 6.95
CA GLY A 165 -7.29 4.66 6.36
C GLY A 165 -8.19 5.45 7.30
N PRO A 166 -8.37 6.75 7.06
CA PRO A 166 -9.12 7.63 7.95
C PRO A 166 -10.63 7.47 7.89
N GLY A 167 -11.12 6.78 6.86
CA GLY A 167 -12.52 6.52 6.54
C GLY A 167 -12.64 6.20 5.06
N TYR A 168 -13.87 6.08 4.56
CA TYR A 168 -14.15 5.77 3.15
C TYR A 168 -15.51 6.31 2.74
N VAL A 169 -15.58 6.94 1.57
CA VAL A 169 -16.83 7.36 0.93
C VAL A 169 -16.58 7.66 -0.54
N ASP A 170 -17.06 6.80 -1.43
CA ASP A 170 -16.90 6.93 -2.89
C ASP A 170 -18.22 7.18 -3.63
N THR A 171 -19.31 7.42 -2.90
CA THR A 171 -20.68 7.51 -3.44
C THR A 171 -20.89 8.62 -4.46
N SER A 172 -19.94 9.56 -4.60
CA SER A 172 -19.99 10.57 -5.66
C SER A 172 -19.61 10.04 -7.05
N ILE A 173 -18.90 8.92 -7.12
CA ILE A 173 -18.58 8.22 -8.38
C ILE A 173 -19.22 6.82 -8.43
N ARG A 174 -19.52 6.21 -7.26
CA ARG A 174 -20.21 4.91 -7.15
C ARG A 174 -21.42 5.01 -6.20
N PRO A 175 -22.54 5.64 -6.62
CA PRO A 175 -23.69 5.88 -5.72
C PRO A 175 -24.28 4.61 -5.06
N TRP A 176 -24.09 3.46 -5.69
CA TRP A 176 -24.54 2.15 -5.21
C TRP A 176 -23.64 1.55 -4.11
N ASN A 177 -22.46 2.10 -3.85
CA ASN A 177 -21.44 1.51 -2.96
C ASN A 177 -21.52 1.98 -1.48
N ASN A 178 -22.64 2.59 -1.08
CA ASN A 178 -22.79 3.20 0.25
C ASN A 178 -22.59 2.22 1.43
N HIS A 179 -22.82 0.92 1.24
CA HIS A 179 -22.61 -0.09 2.28
C HIS A 179 -21.14 -0.19 2.75
N ASN A 180 -20.20 0.24 1.90
CA ASN A 180 -18.77 0.30 2.22
C ASN A 180 -18.34 1.62 2.85
N THR A 181 -19.23 2.61 2.96
CA THR A 181 -18.95 3.89 3.61
C THR A 181 -18.53 3.67 5.07
N ARG A 182 -17.48 4.38 5.49
CA ARG A 182 -16.98 4.39 6.87
C ARG A 182 -16.76 5.84 7.29
N ASN A 183 -17.63 6.32 8.17
CA ASN A 183 -17.52 7.66 8.73
C ASN A 183 -16.19 7.80 9.47
N ARG A 184 -15.55 8.97 9.34
CA ARG A 184 -14.27 9.22 10.02
C ARG A 184 -14.40 9.37 11.53
N VAL A 185 -15.62 9.65 12.02
CA VAL A 185 -15.98 9.86 13.43
C VAL A 185 -14.96 10.78 14.13
N ASN A 186 -14.73 11.96 13.53
CA ASN A 186 -13.79 12.96 14.02
C ASN A 186 -12.37 12.43 14.29
N GLY A 187 -11.91 11.47 13.47
CA GLY A 187 -10.59 10.84 13.58
C GLY A 187 -10.61 9.50 14.33
N LYS A 188 -11.67 9.18 15.09
CA LYS A 188 -11.70 7.95 15.91
C LYS A 188 -11.63 6.67 15.06
N TYR A 189 -12.21 6.68 13.86
CA TYR A 189 -12.10 5.57 12.92
C TYR A 189 -10.64 5.29 12.56
N TYR A 190 -9.89 6.34 12.24
CA TYR A 190 -8.48 6.24 11.88
C TYR A 190 -7.63 5.72 13.04
N GLU A 191 -7.81 6.28 14.24
CA GLU A 191 -7.07 5.85 15.43
C GLU A 191 -7.37 4.40 15.80
N THR A 192 -8.59 3.92 15.56
CA THR A 192 -8.96 2.52 15.78
C THR A 192 -8.22 1.60 14.81
N ALA A 193 -8.11 1.99 13.53
CA ALA A 193 -7.35 1.23 12.54
C ALA A 193 -5.84 1.23 12.85
N LEU A 194 -5.28 2.38 13.20
CA LEU A 194 -3.88 2.53 13.61
C LEU A 194 -3.54 1.70 14.85
N GLN A 195 -4.42 1.70 15.86
CA GLN A 195 -4.27 0.87 17.05
C GLN A 195 -4.29 -0.63 16.71
N ALA A 196 -5.22 -1.06 15.85
CA ALA A 196 -5.31 -2.46 15.43
C ALA A 196 -4.06 -2.91 14.67
N ALA A 197 -3.52 -2.05 13.79
CA ALA A 197 -2.29 -2.32 13.07
C ALA A 197 -1.10 -2.42 14.04
N LEU A 198 -1.00 -1.52 15.02
CA LEU A 198 0.06 -1.55 16.03
C LEU A 198 0.05 -2.85 16.85
N THR A 199 -1.12 -3.36 17.21
CA THR A 199 -1.29 -4.56 18.05
C THR A 199 -0.69 -5.82 17.42
N VAL A 200 -0.67 -5.92 16.08
CA VAL A 200 -0.09 -7.08 15.38
C VAL A 200 1.41 -6.93 15.12
N ARG A 201 2.05 -5.88 15.64
CA ARG A 201 3.50 -5.64 15.57
C ARG A 201 4.10 -5.80 14.15
N PRO A 202 3.56 -5.10 13.14
CA PRO A 202 4.09 -5.17 11.79
C PRO A 202 5.39 -4.38 11.71
N GLU A 203 6.21 -4.68 10.71
CA GLU A 203 7.43 -3.90 10.48
C GLU A 203 7.15 -2.56 9.77
N ILE A 204 6.16 -2.57 8.87
CA ILE A 204 5.72 -1.45 8.05
C ILE A 204 4.19 -1.37 8.17
N VAL A 205 3.67 -0.14 8.26
CA VAL A 205 2.23 0.15 8.12
C VAL A 205 2.06 1.02 6.89
N SER A 206 1.08 0.70 6.04
CA SER A 206 0.72 1.52 4.88
C SER A 206 -0.52 2.37 5.20
N ILE A 207 -0.60 3.58 4.63
CA ILE A 207 -1.73 4.48 4.82
C ILE A 207 -2.46 4.65 3.50
N THR A 208 -3.73 4.25 3.49
CA THR A 208 -4.65 4.45 2.37
C THR A 208 -5.59 5.60 2.73
N SER A 209 -5.34 6.83 2.25
CA SER A 209 -4.34 7.24 1.26
C SER A 209 -3.80 8.63 1.58
N PHE A 210 -2.77 9.09 0.85
CA PHE A 210 -2.44 10.52 0.87
C PHE A 210 -3.59 11.34 0.28
N ASN A 211 -3.98 11.05 -0.97
CA ASN A 211 -4.85 11.89 -1.79
C ASN A 211 -5.78 11.13 -2.76
N GLU A 212 -6.24 9.92 -2.44
CA GLU A 212 -7.26 9.22 -3.25
C GLU A 212 -8.65 9.80 -2.97
N TRP A 213 -8.87 11.04 -3.47
CA TRP A 213 -10.04 11.86 -3.20
C TRP A 213 -11.35 11.22 -3.67
N HIS A 214 -11.29 10.43 -4.74
CA HIS A 214 -12.44 9.73 -5.30
C HIS A 214 -13.06 8.74 -4.32
N GLU A 215 -12.25 8.17 -3.42
CA GLU A 215 -12.67 7.19 -2.42
C GLU A 215 -12.87 7.80 -1.02
N GLY A 216 -12.60 9.09 -0.85
CA GLY A 216 -12.73 9.76 0.44
C GLY A 216 -11.76 9.24 1.51
N THR A 217 -10.64 8.62 1.10
CA THR A 217 -9.64 8.00 2.00
C THR A 217 -8.45 8.91 2.31
N GLN A 218 -8.38 10.10 1.71
CA GLN A 218 -7.25 11.02 1.80
C GLN A 218 -6.98 11.52 3.24
N ILE A 219 -5.70 11.59 3.63
CA ILE A 219 -5.22 12.35 4.79
C ILE A 219 -4.78 13.78 4.43
N GLU A 220 -4.69 14.09 3.13
CA GLU A 220 -4.46 15.44 2.62
C GLU A 220 -5.50 16.43 3.18
N LYS A 221 -5.10 17.70 3.27
CA LYS A 221 -5.92 18.75 3.86
C LYS A 221 -7.23 18.92 3.08
N ALA A 222 -8.36 18.84 3.77
CA ALA A 222 -9.67 19.18 3.22
C ALA A 222 -10.24 20.40 3.93
N VAL A 223 -10.92 21.26 3.17
CA VAL A 223 -11.58 22.47 3.67
C VAL A 223 -13.08 22.42 3.38
N PRO A 224 -13.92 23.04 4.23
CA PRO A 224 -15.36 23.18 3.94
C PRO A 224 -15.59 23.83 2.59
N LYS A 225 -16.43 23.21 1.75
CA LYS A 225 -16.80 23.75 0.45
C LYS A 225 -18.28 23.51 0.16
N LYS A 226 -18.96 24.58 -0.22
CA LYS A 226 -20.31 24.54 -0.77
C LYS A 226 -20.31 25.17 -2.16
N THR A 227 -21.01 24.52 -3.08
CA THR A 227 -21.36 25.03 -4.40
C THR A 227 -22.88 25.12 -4.50
N LEU A 228 -23.42 25.60 -5.63
CA LEU A 228 -24.87 25.66 -5.84
C LEU A 228 -25.54 24.27 -5.81
N THR A 229 -24.84 23.25 -6.28
CA THR A 229 -25.39 21.89 -6.46
C THR A 229 -24.86 20.88 -5.46
N ARG A 230 -23.83 21.21 -4.67
CA ARG A 230 -23.14 20.27 -3.80
C ARG A 230 -22.61 20.90 -2.53
N LEU A 231 -22.90 20.26 -1.40
CA LEU A 231 -22.20 20.44 -0.14
C LEU A 231 -21.17 19.30 -0.01
N TYR A 232 -19.90 19.65 0.13
CA TYR A 232 -18.82 18.67 0.32
C TYR A 232 -18.68 18.33 1.80
N LEU A 233 -18.30 17.08 2.08
CA LEU A 233 -17.84 16.69 3.41
C LEU A 233 -16.50 17.35 3.72
N ASP A 234 -16.25 17.59 5.00
CA ASP A 234 -15.04 18.25 5.49
C ASP A 234 -14.61 17.65 6.83
N TYR A 235 -13.63 18.28 7.49
CA TYR A 235 -13.04 17.82 8.75
C TYR A 235 -13.51 18.62 9.97
N LEU A 236 -14.52 19.48 9.84
CA LEU A 236 -15.03 20.26 10.97
C LEU A 236 -15.55 19.35 12.11
N PRO A 237 -15.43 19.79 13.38
CA PRO A 237 -14.95 21.11 13.82
C PRO A 237 -13.41 21.24 13.87
N HIS A 238 -12.67 20.24 13.39
CA HIS A 238 -11.22 20.26 13.41
C HIS A 238 -10.62 21.03 12.24
N GLN A 239 -9.32 21.32 12.35
CA GLN A 239 -8.55 22.01 11.32
C GLN A 239 -8.32 21.11 10.09
N PRO A 240 -8.09 21.69 8.89
CA PRO A 240 -7.86 20.94 7.66
C PRO A 240 -6.72 19.90 7.74
N ASN A 241 -5.74 20.11 8.63
CA ASN A 241 -4.58 19.24 8.81
C ASN A 241 -4.75 18.16 9.89
N LEU A 242 -5.98 17.93 10.40
CA LEU A 242 -6.26 16.93 11.45
C LEU A 242 -5.59 15.57 11.17
N TYR A 243 -5.79 15.02 9.97
CA TYR A 243 -5.33 13.67 9.66
C TYR A 243 -3.80 13.59 9.52
N LEU A 244 -3.15 14.63 9.01
CA LEU A 244 -1.68 14.72 9.03
C LEU A 244 -1.12 14.76 10.46
N GLN A 245 -1.79 15.48 11.38
CA GLN A 245 -1.40 15.52 12.79
C GLN A 245 -1.63 14.17 13.49
N LEU A 246 -2.73 13.48 13.20
CA LEU A 246 -2.99 12.13 13.68
C LEU A 246 -1.92 11.15 13.18
N THR A 247 -1.64 11.15 11.87
CA THR A 247 -0.59 10.32 11.27
C THR A 247 0.76 10.55 11.93
N ARG A 248 1.16 11.81 12.19
CA ARG A 248 2.41 12.12 12.90
C ARG A 248 2.43 11.51 14.30
N ARG A 249 1.40 11.76 15.12
CA ARG A 249 1.33 11.25 16.51
C ARG A 249 1.43 9.74 16.57
N TRP A 250 0.76 9.05 15.64
CA TRP A 250 0.78 7.60 15.57
C TRP A 250 2.08 7.04 14.98
N ALA A 251 2.71 7.72 14.03
CA ALA A 251 4.04 7.34 13.54
C ALA A 251 5.10 7.43 14.66
N GLU A 252 5.07 8.50 15.45
CA GLU A 252 5.94 8.64 16.64
C GLU A 252 5.65 7.54 17.67
N HIS A 253 4.37 7.21 17.91
CA HIS A 253 4.01 6.12 18.82
C HIS A 253 4.49 4.75 18.30
N PHE A 254 4.28 4.48 17.02
CA PHE A 254 4.73 3.25 16.37
C PHE A 254 6.26 3.10 16.44
N SER A 255 7.02 4.18 16.21
CA SER A 255 8.49 4.16 16.33
C SER A 255 8.94 3.76 17.73
N ARG A 256 8.35 4.35 18.78
CA ARG A 256 8.66 4.02 20.18
C ARG A 256 8.32 2.58 20.54
N GLU A 257 7.19 2.08 20.06
CA GLU A 257 6.79 0.68 20.31
C GLU A 257 7.69 -0.30 19.55
N LYS A 258 8.08 0.02 18.32
CA LYS A 258 9.00 -0.81 17.53
C LYS A 258 10.36 -0.95 18.19
N GLU A 259 10.90 0.13 18.76
CA GLU A 259 12.14 0.08 19.57
C GLU A 259 11.99 -0.87 20.77
N ARG A 260 10.84 -0.87 21.44
CA ARG A 260 10.55 -1.77 22.58
C ARG A 260 10.40 -3.23 22.18
N TRP A 261 9.96 -3.54 20.96
CA TRP A 261 9.85 -4.93 20.50
C TRP A 261 11.20 -5.54 20.12
N LEU A 262 12.20 -4.71 19.86
CA LEU A 262 13.56 -5.11 19.48
C LEU A 262 14.52 -5.20 20.68
N MET A 263 14.08 -4.75 21.87
CA MET A 263 14.73 -4.98 23.15
C MET A 263 14.23 -6.29 23.77
#